data_AF-N6V8N2-F1
#
_entry.id   AF-N6V8N2-F1
#
_cell.length_a   1.000
_cell.length_b   1.000
_cell.length_c   1.000
_cell.angle_alpha   90.00
_cell.angle_beta   90.00
_cell.angle_gamma   90.00
#
_symmetry.space_group_name_H-M   'P 1'
#
loop_
_entity.id
_entity.type
_entity.pdbx_description
1 polymer ?
#
loop_
_entity_poly.entity_id
_entity_poly.type
_entity_poly.pdbx_seq_one_letter_code
_entity_poly.pdbx_strand_id
1 'polypeptide(L)'
;MTESADLDRMAKEVREAADACGAMILETILASENLPAVAVDVDTFPSLVKHLRPRLIYMLLTKFNAEDEVEASFEEELDRDLKQLVAKYRNRDGLSSRLVLGLMADGVLHGIVETTDWFEEFDIEVDGLAEARLQAQSEAFAQMQEADARKRDAEERKRLAPYIKKLVADARFLAPKISAAKREALAETLFPDLDRSTVRKIVEKAATDLWLSGSEK
;
A
#
# COMPACT_ATOMS: atom_id res chain seq x y z
N MET A 1 -1.83 17.62 23.91
CA MET A 1 -2.42 18.26 22.74
C MET A 1 -1.55 19.44 22.43
N THR A 2 -0.76 19.28 21.38
CA THR A 2 0.20 20.28 20.91
C THR A 2 -0.47 21.07 19.80
N GLU A 3 -0.62 22.38 20.00
CA GLU A 3 -1.20 23.27 19.00
C GLU A 3 -0.12 24.05 18.24
N SER A 4 -0.49 24.67 17.11
CA SER A 4 0.43 25.52 16.33
C SER A 4 1.05 26.63 17.19
N ALA A 5 0.28 27.18 18.13
CA ALA A 5 0.76 28.23 19.02
C ALA A 5 1.84 27.73 19.99
N ASP A 6 1.80 26.45 20.37
CA ASP A 6 2.82 25.83 21.20
C ASP A 6 4.14 25.71 20.43
N LEU A 7 4.09 25.24 19.18
CA LEU A 7 5.26 25.16 18.31
C LEU A 7 5.89 26.54 18.07
N ASP A 8 5.07 27.56 17.82
CA ASP A 8 5.53 28.93 17.64
C ASP A 8 6.19 29.48 18.91
N ARG A 9 5.62 29.19 20.09
CA ARG A 9 6.19 29.55 21.39
C ARG A 9 7.55 28.89 21.61
N MET A 10 7.63 27.58 21.38
CA MET A 10 8.86 26.79 21.57
C MET A 10 9.97 27.28 20.62
N ALA A 11 9.66 27.50 19.35
CA ALA A 11 10.62 28.03 18.38
C ALA A 11 11.14 29.41 18.81
N LYS A 12 10.27 30.27 19.36
CA LYS A 12 10.66 31.57 19.89
C LYS A 12 11.61 31.44 21.09
N GLU A 13 11.30 30.57 22.04
CA GLU A 13 12.14 30.35 23.23
C GLU A 13 13.54 29.84 22.86
N VAL A 14 13.63 28.97 21.84
CA VAL A 14 14.93 28.51 21.31
C VAL A 14 15.68 29.64 20.60
N ARG A 15 15.00 30.46 19.79
CA ARG A 15 15.63 31.64 19.16
C ARG A 15 16.20 32.60 20.20
N GLU A 16 15.43 32.90 21.25
CA GLU A 16 15.89 33.73 22.37
C GLU A 16 17.10 33.11 23.11
N ALA A 17 17.09 31.79 23.31
CA ALA A 17 18.21 31.07 23.93
C ALA A 17 19.47 31.08 23.03
N ALA A 18 19.30 30.92 21.72
CA ALA A 18 20.38 30.97 20.74
C ALA A 18 21.03 32.35 20.71
N ASP A 19 20.23 33.41 20.62
CA ASP A 19 20.69 34.80 20.61
C ASP A 19 21.47 35.15 21.88
N ALA A 20 20.97 34.74 23.05
CA ALA A 20 21.63 34.97 24.33
C ALA A 20 23.02 34.29 24.43
N CYS A 21 23.25 33.22 23.66
CA CYS A 21 24.50 32.46 23.67
C CYS A 21 25.39 32.75 22.45
N GLY A 22 24.93 33.56 21.50
CA GLY A 22 25.60 33.78 20.22
C GLY A 22 25.66 32.53 19.33
N ALA A 23 24.68 31.62 19.47
CA ALA A 23 24.56 30.42 18.65
C ALA A 23 23.92 30.77 17.31
N MET A 24 24.43 30.18 16.22
CA MET A 24 23.78 30.28 14.91
C MET A 24 22.64 29.26 14.81
N ILE A 25 21.50 29.69 14.28
CA ILE A 25 20.43 28.78 13.87
C ILE A 25 20.58 28.48 12.39
N LEU A 26 20.62 27.19 12.07
CA LEU A 26 20.60 26.68 10.71
C LEU A 26 19.25 26.01 10.46
N GLU A 27 18.53 26.52 9.45
CA GLU A 27 17.23 25.98 9.05
C GLU A 27 17.40 24.72 8.20
N THR A 28 17.45 23.57 8.87
CA THR A 28 17.64 22.26 8.24
C THR A 28 17.15 21.13 9.13
N ILE A 29 16.87 19.99 8.51
CA ILE A 29 16.75 18.68 9.17
C ILE A 29 18.04 17.89 8.99
N LEU A 30 18.25 16.89 9.83
CA LEU A 30 19.40 15.99 9.69
C LEU A 30 19.12 14.93 8.65
N ALA A 31 20.06 14.74 7.74
CA ALA A 31 19.93 13.80 6.63
C ALA A 31 20.26 12.33 7.01
N SER A 32 20.70 12.06 8.24
CA SER A 32 21.15 10.73 8.65
C SER A 32 20.80 10.44 10.11
N GLU A 33 20.15 9.30 10.33
CA GLU A 33 19.80 8.76 11.65
C GLU A 33 20.94 7.93 12.27
N ASN A 34 22.06 7.76 11.57
CA ASN A 34 23.17 6.89 12.02
C ASN A 34 24.07 7.53 13.10
N LEU A 35 23.64 8.63 13.70
CA LEU A 35 24.36 9.29 14.79
C LEU A 35 23.74 8.89 16.13
N PRO A 36 24.54 8.70 17.20
CA PRO A 36 24.01 8.59 18.54
C PRO A 36 23.11 9.80 18.83
N ALA A 37 21.83 9.55 19.10
CA ALA A 37 20.83 10.58 19.31
C ALA A 37 20.05 10.34 20.60
N VAL A 38 19.66 11.43 21.25
CA VAL A 38 18.80 11.43 22.43
C VAL A 38 17.64 12.39 22.21
N ALA A 39 16.44 11.92 22.51
CA ALA A 39 15.26 12.76 22.57
C ALA A 39 15.32 13.60 23.84
N VAL A 40 15.17 14.91 23.70
CA VAL A 40 15.11 15.85 24.81
C VAL A 40 13.68 16.31 24.99
N ASP A 41 13.29 16.60 26.22
CA ASP A 41 12.00 17.20 26.51
C ASP A 41 11.96 18.68 26.05
N VAL A 42 10.78 19.11 25.59
CA VAL A 42 10.61 20.41 24.93
C VAL A 42 10.91 21.60 25.84
N ASP A 43 10.54 21.51 27.12
CA ASP A 43 10.80 22.57 28.10
C ASP A 43 12.29 22.60 28.51
N THR A 44 12.99 21.49 28.28
CA THR A 44 14.40 21.33 28.64
C THR A 44 15.34 21.86 27.56
N PHE A 45 14.94 21.86 26.28
CA PHE A 45 15.83 22.22 25.17
C PHE A 45 16.39 23.65 25.23
N PRO A 46 15.59 24.71 25.50
CA PRO A 46 16.14 26.07 25.62
C PRO A 46 17.14 26.19 26.78
N SER A 47 16.90 25.47 27.87
CA SER A 47 17.81 25.41 29.02
C SER A 47 19.12 24.70 28.66
N LEU A 48 19.03 23.62 27.88
CA LEU A 48 20.19 22.89 27.35
C LEU A 48 21.05 23.78 26.44
N VAL A 49 20.43 24.56 25.55
CA VAL A 49 21.13 25.56 24.72
C VAL A 49 21.89 26.56 25.58
N LYS A 50 21.24 27.11 26.62
CA LYS A 50 21.87 28.08 27.54
C LYS A 50 23.05 27.49 28.31
N HIS A 51 22.95 26.22 28.68
CA HIS A 51 23.98 25.52 29.44
C HIS A 51 25.18 25.14 28.57
N LEU A 52 24.95 24.47 27.44
CA LEU A 52 26.00 23.95 26.57
C LEU A 52 26.64 25.04 25.69
N ARG A 53 25.93 26.14 25.45
CA ARG A 53 26.35 27.25 24.56
C ARG A 53 26.86 26.72 23.22
N PRO A 54 26.05 25.96 22.48
CA PRO A 54 26.46 25.40 21.20
C PRO A 54 26.76 26.53 20.21
N ARG A 55 27.66 26.28 19.26
CA ARG A 55 27.92 27.22 18.16
C ARG A 55 26.83 27.17 17.09
N LEU A 56 26.15 26.04 16.96
CA LEU A 56 25.18 25.75 15.91
C LEU A 56 23.98 24.99 16.49
N ILE A 57 22.79 25.41 16.10
CA ILE A 57 21.51 24.76 16.40
C ILE A 57 20.81 24.51 15.08
N TYR A 58 20.37 23.28 14.85
CA TYR A 58 19.53 22.90 13.73
C TYR A 58 18.08 23.13 14.15
N MET A 59 17.34 23.95 13.41
CA MET A 59 15.94 24.21 13.72
C MET A 59 15.12 24.40 12.46
N LEU A 60 14.06 23.61 12.28
CA LEU A 60 13.10 23.80 11.21
C LEU A 60 11.70 23.91 11.80
N LEU A 61 11.00 25.00 11.50
CA LEU A 61 9.58 25.17 11.79
C LEU A 61 8.82 25.14 10.46
N THR A 62 8.06 24.09 10.24
CA THR A 62 7.32 23.89 9.00
C THR A 62 5.95 24.56 9.09
N LYS A 63 5.60 25.33 8.06
CA LYS A 63 4.25 25.85 7.86
C LYS A 63 3.49 24.91 6.94
N PHE A 64 2.27 24.60 7.32
CA PHE A 64 1.42 23.69 6.58
C PHE A 64 0.77 24.36 5.38
N ASN A 65 0.69 23.61 4.29
CA ASN A 65 -0.14 23.91 3.13
C ASN A 65 -0.80 22.60 2.69
N ALA A 66 -2.12 22.51 2.80
CA ALA A 66 -2.84 21.29 2.49
C ALA A 66 -2.61 20.80 1.06
N GLU A 67 -2.48 21.71 0.10
CA GLU A 67 -2.26 21.36 -1.31
C GLU A 67 -0.85 20.79 -1.51
N ASP A 68 0.18 21.49 -1.02
CA ASP A 68 1.58 21.06 -1.16
C ASP A 68 1.84 19.72 -0.44
N GLU A 69 1.26 19.53 0.75
CA GLU A 69 1.46 18.31 1.55
C GLU A 69 0.80 17.09 0.87
N VAL A 70 -0.43 17.25 0.36
CA VAL A 70 -1.09 16.15 -0.37
C VAL A 70 -0.38 15.87 -1.69
N GLU A 71 0.04 16.89 -2.44
CA GLU A 71 0.80 16.66 -3.68
C GLU A 71 2.13 15.92 -3.41
N ALA A 72 2.83 16.27 -2.34
CA ALA A 72 4.08 15.62 -1.94
C ALA A 72 3.88 14.15 -1.56
N SER A 73 2.75 13.76 -0.96
CA SER A 73 2.49 12.39 -0.54
C SER A 73 2.09 11.45 -1.68
N PHE A 74 1.46 11.96 -2.75
CA PHE A 74 0.91 11.12 -3.81
C PHE A 74 1.65 11.23 -5.15
N GLU A 75 2.48 12.25 -5.37
CA GLU A 75 3.20 12.49 -6.65
C GLU A 75 2.28 12.48 -7.90
N GLU A 76 0.98 12.70 -7.71
CA GLU A 76 -0.08 12.58 -8.72
C GLU A 76 -0.90 13.90 -8.84
N GLU A 77 -1.53 14.12 -9.99
CA GLU A 77 -2.54 15.19 -10.11
C GLU A 77 -3.69 14.95 -9.11
N LEU A 78 -4.08 16.00 -8.38
CA LEU A 78 -5.13 15.92 -7.36
C LEU A 78 -6.48 15.49 -7.97
N ASP A 79 -6.84 14.23 -7.77
CA ASP A 79 -8.15 13.70 -8.11
C ASP A 79 -9.24 14.14 -7.13
N ARG A 80 -10.46 13.61 -7.30
CA ARG A 80 -11.60 14.01 -6.49
C ARG A 80 -11.41 13.73 -4.99
N ASP A 81 -10.74 12.64 -4.63
CA ASP A 81 -10.61 12.23 -3.23
C ASP A 81 -9.46 12.99 -2.57
N LEU A 82 -8.36 13.21 -3.30
CA LEU A 82 -7.27 14.08 -2.87
C LEU A 82 -7.76 15.53 -2.68
N LYS A 83 -8.59 16.06 -3.59
CA LYS A 83 -9.21 17.39 -3.44
C LYS A 83 -10.11 17.51 -2.21
N GLN A 84 -10.77 16.43 -1.81
CA GLN A 84 -11.59 16.42 -0.59
C GLN A 84 -10.71 16.49 0.66
N LEU A 85 -9.59 15.76 0.67
CA LEU A 85 -8.61 15.82 1.75
C LEU A 85 -8.01 17.23 1.88
N VAL A 86 -7.58 17.83 0.76
CA VAL A 86 -7.10 19.23 0.73
C VAL A 86 -8.15 20.19 1.28
N ALA A 87 -9.40 20.08 0.82
CA ALA A 87 -10.49 20.96 1.26
C ALA A 87 -10.78 20.84 2.76
N LYS A 88 -10.60 19.64 3.34
CA LYS A 88 -10.79 19.39 4.77
C LYS A 88 -9.76 20.11 5.63
N TYR A 89 -8.50 20.14 5.20
CA TYR A 89 -7.39 20.70 5.99
C TYR A 89 -7.01 22.13 5.60
N ARG A 90 -7.61 22.70 4.56
CA ARG A 90 -7.36 24.09 4.11
C ARG A 90 -7.50 25.15 5.21
N ASN A 91 -8.33 24.92 6.23
CA ASN A 91 -8.45 25.85 7.37
C ASN A 91 -7.21 25.85 8.29
N ARG A 92 -6.23 24.97 8.06
CA ARG A 92 -4.95 24.88 8.76
C ARG A 92 -3.79 25.51 7.99
N ASP A 93 -4.01 25.98 6.77
CA ASP A 93 -2.97 26.58 5.94
C ASP A 93 -2.29 27.75 6.65
N GLY A 94 -0.95 27.79 6.60
CA GLY A 94 -0.11 28.79 7.26
C GLY A 94 0.10 28.59 8.76
N LEU A 95 -0.55 27.59 9.38
CA LEU A 95 -0.24 27.19 10.75
C LEU A 95 1.06 26.38 10.80
N SER A 96 1.73 26.42 11.95
CA SER A 96 2.88 25.56 12.22
C SER A 96 2.40 24.13 12.44
N SER A 97 2.93 23.18 11.66
CA SER A 97 2.59 21.76 11.75
C SER A 97 3.65 20.95 12.49
N ARG A 98 4.92 21.31 12.31
CA ARG A 98 6.07 20.54 12.82
C ARG A 98 7.22 21.45 13.22
N LEU A 99 7.80 21.17 14.38
CA LEU A 99 9.03 21.78 14.86
C LEU A 99 10.10 20.69 15.03
N VAL A 100 11.21 20.83 14.33
CA VAL A 100 12.39 19.99 14.48
C VAL A 100 13.49 20.83 15.10
N LEU A 101 14.07 20.33 16.19
CA LEU A 101 15.17 20.94 16.91
C LEU A 101 16.32 19.95 17.05
N GLY A 102 17.56 20.45 16.96
CA GLY A 102 18.74 19.62 17.11
C GLY A 102 19.97 20.42 17.50
N LEU A 103 20.79 19.88 18.39
CA LEU A 103 22.14 20.36 18.66
C LEU A 103 23.08 19.18 18.87
N MET A 104 24.36 19.37 18.57
CA MET A 104 25.37 18.34 18.80
C MET A 104 26.22 18.72 20.01
N ALA A 105 26.35 17.78 20.94
CA ALA A 105 27.21 17.90 22.12
C ALA A 105 27.86 16.56 22.43
N ASP A 106 29.17 16.55 22.66
CA ASP A 106 29.95 15.35 22.97
C ASP A 106 29.79 14.19 21.96
N GLY A 107 29.55 14.53 20.70
CA GLY A 107 29.30 13.55 19.63
C GLY A 107 27.90 12.95 19.61
N VAL A 108 27.00 13.41 20.48
CA VAL A 108 25.60 13.00 20.59
C VAL A 108 24.68 14.11 20.07
N LEU A 109 23.75 13.75 19.21
CA LEU A 109 22.67 14.61 18.77
C LEU A 109 21.59 14.67 19.85
N HIS A 110 21.32 15.87 20.35
CA HIS A 110 20.21 16.15 21.24
C HIS A 110 19.12 16.79 20.39
N GLY A 111 17.99 16.12 20.23
CA GLY A 111 16.96 16.57 19.29
C GLY A 111 15.55 16.40 19.81
N ILE A 112 14.64 17.16 19.20
CA ILE A 112 13.21 17.14 19.46
C ILE A 112 12.49 17.23 18.12
N VAL A 113 11.45 16.42 17.97
CA VAL A 113 10.49 16.54 16.88
C VAL A 113 9.12 16.65 17.52
N GLU A 114 8.53 17.83 17.44
CA GLU A 114 7.16 18.08 17.89
C GLU A 114 6.26 18.29 16.68
N THR A 115 5.10 17.64 16.71
CA THR A 115 4.04 17.73 15.70
C THR A 115 2.76 18.17 16.37
N THR A 116 1.93 18.92 15.65
CA THR A 116 0.59 19.23 16.16
C THR A 116 -0.33 18.03 16.02
N ASP A 117 -1.23 17.81 16.98
CA ASP A 117 -2.18 16.68 16.96
C ASP A 117 -2.97 16.59 15.64
N TRP A 118 -3.43 17.72 15.10
CA TRP A 118 -4.19 17.75 13.84
C TRP A 118 -3.35 17.39 12.61
N PHE A 119 -2.03 17.57 12.68
CA PHE A 119 -1.11 17.20 11.59
C PHE A 119 -0.83 15.69 11.65
N GLU A 120 -0.76 15.09 12.83
CA GLU A 120 -0.73 13.63 12.96
C GLU A 120 -2.03 12.99 12.45
N GLU A 121 -3.18 13.59 12.74
CA GLU A 121 -4.46 13.17 12.14
C GLU A 121 -4.45 13.27 10.61
N PHE A 122 -3.84 14.32 10.06
CA PHE A 122 -3.66 14.47 8.61
C PHE A 122 -2.78 13.35 8.04
N ASP A 123 -1.62 13.07 8.63
CA ASP A 123 -0.70 12.02 8.19
C ASP A 123 -1.40 10.64 8.20
N ILE A 124 -2.17 10.33 9.25
CA ILE A 124 -2.94 9.08 9.33
C ILE A 124 -3.98 8.98 8.20
N GLU A 125 -4.64 10.08 7.85
CA GLU A 125 -5.63 10.09 6.77
C GLU A 125 -4.99 9.98 5.38
N VAL A 126 -3.83 10.59 5.18
CA VAL A 126 -3.01 10.43 3.97
C VAL A 126 -2.64 8.95 3.79
N ASP A 127 -2.09 8.33 4.83
CA ASP A 127 -1.69 6.92 4.80
C ASP A 127 -2.90 6.01 4.53
N GLY A 128 -4.01 6.23 5.22
CA GLY A 128 -5.24 5.46 5.02
C GLY A 128 -5.79 5.57 3.59
N LEU A 129 -5.68 6.75 2.97
CA LEU A 129 -6.09 6.96 1.58
C LEU A 129 -5.13 6.27 0.60
N ALA A 130 -3.82 6.30 0.85
CA ALA A 130 -2.83 5.58 0.06
C ALA A 130 -3.06 4.06 0.10
N GLU A 131 -3.31 3.51 1.29
CA GLU A 131 -3.65 2.09 1.47
C GLU A 131 -4.95 1.71 0.74
N ALA A 132 -6.00 2.53 0.85
CA ALA A 132 -7.27 2.29 0.16
C ALA A 132 -7.10 2.27 -1.37
N ARG A 133 -6.27 3.15 -1.92
CA ARG A 133 -5.97 3.20 -3.36
C ARG A 133 -5.21 1.95 -3.81
N LEU A 134 -4.19 1.54 -3.05
CA LEU A 134 -3.44 0.32 -3.33
C LEU A 134 -4.33 -0.93 -3.30
N GLN A 135 -5.24 -1.00 -2.32
CA GLN A 135 -6.20 -2.08 -2.20
C GLN A 135 -7.17 -2.10 -3.40
N ALA A 136 -7.72 -0.95 -3.78
CA ALA A 136 -8.62 -0.84 -4.94
C ALA A 136 -7.94 -1.28 -6.25
N GLN A 137 -6.67 -0.91 -6.46
CA GLN A 137 -5.89 -1.37 -7.61
C GLN A 137 -5.69 -2.88 -7.59
N SER A 138 -5.36 -3.44 -6.43
CA SER A 138 -5.16 -4.88 -6.26
C SER A 138 -6.44 -5.67 -6.53
N GLU A 139 -7.59 -5.18 -6.05
CA GLU A 139 -8.90 -5.77 -6.29
C GLU A 139 -9.32 -5.69 -7.77
N ALA A 140 -9.13 -4.54 -8.41
CA ALA A 140 -9.41 -4.37 -9.83
C ALA A 140 -8.57 -5.35 -10.68
N PHE A 141 -7.30 -5.52 -10.33
CA PHE A 141 -6.41 -6.47 -11.00
C PHE A 141 -6.87 -7.92 -10.78
N ALA A 142 -7.26 -8.30 -9.56
CA ALA A 142 -7.79 -9.63 -9.27
C ALA A 142 -9.08 -9.93 -10.06
N GLN A 143 -10.00 -8.97 -10.12
CA GLN A 143 -11.24 -9.08 -10.90
C GLN A 143 -10.96 -9.27 -12.40
N MET A 144 -9.98 -8.55 -12.94
CA MET A 144 -9.56 -8.72 -14.33
C MET A 144 -9.01 -10.12 -14.60
N GLN A 145 -8.16 -10.63 -13.71
CA GLN A 145 -7.64 -12.00 -13.82
C GLN A 145 -8.74 -13.07 -13.76
N GLU A 146 -9.69 -12.91 -12.84
CA GLU A 146 -10.85 -13.81 -12.75
C GLU A 146 -11.70 -13.77 -14.01
N ALA A 147 -11.99 -12.58 -14.54
CA ALA A 147 -12.75 -12.43 -15.77
C ALA A 147 -12.06 -13.13 -16.95
N ASP A 148 -10.73 -12.99 -17.06
CA ASP A 148 -9.94 -13.64 -18.10
C ASP A 148 -9.80 -15.15 -17.90
N ALA A 149 -9.73 -15.63 -16.66
CA ALA A 149 -9.79 -17.06 -16.36
C ALA A 149 -11.15 -17.65 -16.77
N ARG A 150 -12.26 -16.98 -16.41
CA ARG A 150 -13.62 -17.41 -16.79
C ARG A 150 -13.81 -17.43 -18.30
N LYS A 151 -13.28 -16.43 -19.03
CA LYS A 151 -13.29 -16.42 -20.50
C LYS A 151 -12.53 -17.61 -21.09
N ARG A 152 -11.29 -17.86 -20.62
CA ARG A 152 -10.46 -18.99 -21.07
C ARG A 152 -11.14 -20.33 -20.80
N ASP A 153 -11.75 -20.50 -19.63
CA ASP A 153 -12.47 -21.72 -19.27
C ASP A 153 -13.72 -21.92 -20.13
N ALA A 154 -14.47 -20.84 -20.42
CA ALA A 154 -15.62 -20.89 -21.31
C ALA A 154 -15.24 -21.24 -22.76
N GLU A 155 -14.15 -20.64 -23.27
CA GLU A 155 -13.60 -20.95 -24.59
C GLU A 155 -13.09 -22.39 -24.66
N GLU A 156 -12.38 -22.87 -23.64
CA GLU A 156 -11.91 -24.25 -23.57
C GLU A 156 -13.10 -25.22 -23.52
N ARG A 157 -14.13 -24.93 -22.72
CA ARG A 157 -15.35 -25.75 -22.65
C ARG A 157 -16.05 -25.82 -24.01
N LYS A 158 -16.17 -24.68 -24.71
CA LYS A 158 -16.75 -24.62 -26.06
C LYS A 158 -15.93 -25.42 -27.07
N ARG A 159 -14.60 -25.35 -26.99
CA ARG A 159 -13.67 -26.10 -27.85
C ARG A 159 -13.78 -27.62 -27.65
N LEU A 160 -13.93 -28.08 -26.40
CA LEU A 160 -13.96 -29.50 -26.05
C LEU A 160 -15.36 -30.15 -26.18
N ALA A 161 -16.44 -29.36 -26.12
CA ALA A 161 -17.82 -29.81 -26.21
C ALA A 161 -18.12 -30.83 -27.34
N PRO A 162 -17.68 -30.64 -28.61
CA PRO A 162 -17.98 -31.61 -29.67
C PRO A 162 -17.33 -32.97 -29.43
N TYR A 163 -16.11 -33.00 -28.87
CA TYR A 163 -15.39 -34.23 -28.55
C TYR A 163 -16.01 -34.96 -27.37
N ILE A 164 -16.39 -34.23 -26.32
CA ILE A 164 -17.10 -34.76 -25.16
C ILE A 164 -18.42 -35.41 -25.60
N LYS A 165 -19.23 -34.70 -26.42
CA LYS A 165 -20.50 -35.22 -26.93
C LYS A 165 -20.31 -36.50 -27.75
N LYS A 166 -19.29 -36.57 -28.61
CA LYS A 166 -19.00 -37.76 -29.41
C LYS A 166 -18.55 -38.94 -28.54
N LEU A 167 -17.78 -38.67 -27.48
CA LEU A 167 -17.28 -39.68 -26.55
C LEU A 167 -18.39 -40.26 -25.67
N VAL A 168 -19.26 -39.42 -25.13
CA VAL A 168 -20.43 -39.85 -24.31
C VAL A 168 -21.43 -40.66 -25.15
N ALA A 169 -21.56 -40.38 -26.44
CA ALA A 169 -22.41 -41.13 -27.35
C ALA A 169 -21.86 -42.52 -27.73
N ASP A 170 -20.58 -42.83 -27.46
CA ASP A 170 -19.99 -44.14 -27.76
C ASP A 170 -20.37 -45.16 -26.67
N ALA A 171 -21.08 -46.23 -27.08
CA ALA A 171 -21.54 -47.27 -26.18
C ALA A 171 -20.40 -47.96 -25.39
N ARG A 172 -19.17 -47.96 -25.92
CA ARG A 172 -17.99 -48.53 -25.24
C ARG A 172 -17.53 -47.65 -24.08
N PHE A 173 -17.78 -46.35 -24.13
CA PHE A 173 -17.47 -45.42 -23.05
C PHE A 173 -18.43 -45.60 -21.85
N LEU A 174 -19.68 -45.97 -22.14
CA LEU A 174 -20.76 -46.22 -21.19
C LEU A 174 -20.75 -47.63 -20.57
N ALA A 175 -19.83 -48.50 -20.99
CA ALA A 175 -19.81 -49.89 -20.56
C ALA A 175 -19.67 -50.02 -19.02
N PRO A 176 -20.47 -50.90 -18.38
CA PRO A 176 -20.39 -51.10 -16.93
C PRO A 176 -19.00 -51.61 -16.52
N LYS A 177 -18.47 -51.06 -15.42
CA LYS A 177 -17.14 -51.40 -14.85
C LYS A 177 -15.93 -51.12 -15.77
N ILE A 178 -16.06 -50.20 -16.72
CA ILE A 178 -14.90 -49.73 -17.49
C ILE A 178 -13.96 -48.87 -16.61
N SER A 179 -12.66 -49.14 -16.66
CA SER A 179 -11.66 -48.35 -15.93
C SER A 179 -11.32 -47.04 -16.64
N ALA A 180 -10.81 -46.05 -15.89
CA ALA A 180 -10.37 -44.77 -16.45
C ALA A 180 -9.34 -44.95 -17.59
N ALA A 181 -8.36 -45.82 -17.42
CA ALA A 181 -7.36 -46.13 -18.45
C ALA A 181 -7.96 -46.68 -19.76
N LYS A 182 -9.05 -47.47 -19.68
CA LYS A 182 -9.75 -47.98 -20.87
C LYS A 182 -10.58 -46.90 -21.56
N ARG A 183 -11.13 -45.95 -20.79
CA ARG A 183 -11.82 -44.76 -21.33
C ARG A 183 -10.85 -43.81 -22.03
N GLU A 184 -9.66 -43.62 -21.46
CA GLU A 184 -8.58 -42.85 -22.09
C GLU A 184 -8.09 -43.50 -23.39
N ALA A 185 -7.78 -44.81 -23.37
CA ALA A 185 -7.37 -45.52 -24.59
C ALA A 185 -8.44 -45.45 -25.70
N LEU A 186 -9.72 -45.56 -25.34
CA LEU A 186 -10.83 -45.39 -26.29
C LEU A 186 -10.85 -43.97 -26.89
N ALA A 187 -10.66 -42.94 -26.05
CA ALA A 187 -10.64 -41.55 -26.51
C ALA A 187 -9.41 -41.24 -27.40
N GLU A 188 -8.24 -41.78 -27.07
CA GLU A 188 -7.03 -41.70 -27.91
C GLU A 188 -7.27 -42.35 -29.29
N THR A 189 -8.03 -43.44 -29.34
CA THR A 189 -8.38 -44.10 -30.62
C THR A 189 -9.40 -43.31 -31.43
N LEU A 190 -10.35 -42.64 -30.77
CA LEU A 190 -11.41 -41.85 -31.42
C LEU A 190 -10.95 -40.47 -31.90
N PHE A 191 -9.86 -39.95 -31.32
CA PHE A 191 -9.32 -38.63 -31.56
C PHE A 191 -7.78 -38.66 -31.71
N PRO A 192 -7.25 -39.32 -32.74
CA PRO A 192 -5.80 -39.54 -32.90
C PRO A 192 -5.01 -38.23 -33.12
N ASP A 193 -5.67 -37.17 -33.57
CA ASP A 193 -5.06 -35.86 -33.84
C ASP A 193 -4.96 -34.97 -32.59
N LEU A 194 -5.49 -35.41 -31.44
CA LEU A 194 -5.43 -34.67 -30.18
C LEU A 194 -4.25 -35.12 -29.34
N ASP A 195 -3.61 -34.15 -28.66
CA ASP A 195 -2.55 -34.47 -27.71
C ASP A 195 -3.11 -35.17 -26.46
N ARG A 196 -2.27 -35.97 -25.80
CA ARG A 196 -2.64 -36.79 -24.65
C ARG A 196 -3.22 -35.99 -23.49
N SER A 197 -2.80 -34.73 -23.29
CA SER A 197 -3.32 -33.89 -22.22
C SER A 197 -4.74 -33.40 -22.50
N THR A 198 -5.03 -33.06 -23.76
CA THR A 198 -6.38 -32.71 -24.22
C THR A 198 -7.31 -33.91 -24.15
N VAL A 199 -6.85 -35.10 -24.56
CA VAL A 199 -7.64 -36.34 -24.47
C VAL A 199 -8.04 -36.65 -23.03
N ARG A 200 -7.09 -36.57 -22.09
CA ARG A 200 -7.37 -36.78 -20.67
C ARG A 200 -8.43 -35.81 -20.12
N LYS A 201 -8.31 -34.52 -20.46
CA LYS A 201 -9.31 -33.49 -20.08
C LYS A 201 -10.70 -33.79 -20.64
N ILE A 202 -10.79 -34.26 -21.89
CA ILE A 202 -12.07 -34.66 -22.51
C ILE A 202 -12.69 -35.84 -21.75
N VAL A 203 -11.89 -36.86 -21.41
CA VAL A 203 -12.35 -38.05 -20.69
C VAL A 203 -12.84 -37.72 -19.29
N GLU A 204 -12.10 -36.89 -18.55
CA GLU A 204 -12.50 -36.43 -17.21
C GLU A 204 -13.81 -35.65 -17.26
N LYS A 205 -13.94 -34.65 -18.16
CA LYS A 205 -15.19 -33.87 -18.33
C LYS A 205 -16.36 -34.75 -18.79
N ALA A 206 -16.13 -35.67 -19.73
CA ALA A 206 -17.16 -36.61 -20.19
C ALA A 206 -17.64 -37.55 -19.09
N ALA A 207 -16.74 -38.02 -18.21
CA ALA A 207 -17.10 -38.84 -17.06
C ALA A 207 -17.91 -38.05 -16.01
N THR A 208 -17.57 -36.78 -15.77
CA THR A 208 -18.33 -35.88 -14.90
C THR A 208 -19.74 -35.61 -15.44
N ASP A 209 -19.87 -35.30 -16.74
CA ASP A 209 -21.17 -35.08 -17.39
C ASP A 209 -22.07 -36.33 -17.32
N LEU A 210 -21.48 -37.53 -17.44
CA LEU A 210 -22.17 -38.80 -17.26
C LEU A 210 -22.66 -39.05 -15.84
N TRP A 211 -21.86 -38.65 -14.85
CA TRP A 211 -22.24 -38.78 -13.44
C TRP A 211 -23.38 -37.80 -13.07
N LEU A 212 -23.30 -36.55 -13.57
CA LEU A 212 -24.33 -35.53 -13.37
C LEU A 212 -25.65 -35.91 -14.05
N SER A 213 -25.60 -36.40 -15.29
CA SER A 213 -26.80 -36.87 -16.02
C SER A 213 -27.39 -38.19 -15.50
N GLY A 214 -26.59 -38.99 -14.78
CA GLY A 214 -27.03 -40.21 -14.11
C GLY A 214 -27.69 -39.98 -12.74
N SER A 215 -27.60 -38.77 -12.18
CA SER A 215 -28.16 -38.39 -10.87
C SER A 215 -29.53 -37.70 -10.97
N GLU A 216 -30.06 -37.48 -12.18
CA GLU A 216 -31.42 -36.95 -12.46
C GLU A 216 -32.45 -38.04 -12.83
N LYS A 217 -32.19 -39.32 -12.52
CA LYS A 217 -33.15 -40.42 -12.66
C LYS A 217 -33.24 -41.23 -11.37
#